data_AF-A0AAJ2TWE0-F1
#
_entry.id   AF-A0AAJ2TWE0-F1
#
_cell.length_a   1.000
_cell.length_b   1.000
_cell.length_c   1.000
_cell.angle_alpha   90.00
_cell.angle_beta   90.00
_cell.angle_gamma   90.00
#
_symmetry.space_group_name_H-M   'P 1'
#
loop_
_entity.id
_entity.type
_entity.pdbx_description
1 polymer ?
#
loop_
_entity_poly.entity_id
_entity_poly.type
_entity_poly.pdbx_seq_one_letter_code
_entity_poly.pdbx_strand_id
1 'polypeptide(L)'
;MNTIHSRSAPMPDCGAVLLADAALAPIPEGLRDRPVLSLKELLRVIPVGRSKAYMLMKEDPTFPKGVPLYDGENSPKFYWTHEAIAWLQGRAAKIGASKGGL
;
A
#
# COMPACT_ATOMS: atom_id res chain seq x y z
N MET A 1 11.11 -9.99 -52.63
CA MET A 1 10.46 -11.03 -51.82
C MET A 1 11.29 -11.28 -50.58
N ASN A 2 10.88 -10.74 -49.42
CA ASN A 2 11.16 -11.25 -48.06
C ASN A 2 10.72 -10.23 -46.99
N THR A 3 9.50 -10.42 -46.50
CA THR A 3 8.86 -9.67 -45.40
C THR A 3 9.32 -10.24 -44.06
N ILE A 4 9.89 -9.40 -43.18
CA ILE A 4 10.26 -9.80 -41.81
C ILE A 4 9.07 -9.49 -40.90
N HIS A 5 8.40 -10.51 -40.38
CA HIS A 5 7.36 -10.37 -39.37
C HIS A 5 8.00 -10.34 -37.98
N SER A 6 8.17 -9.14 -37.42
CA SER A 6 8.53 -8.97 -36.01
C SER A 6 7.29 -9.21 -35.14
N ARG A 7 7.25 -10.37 -34.48
CA ARG A 7 6.20 -10.74 -33.53
C ARG A 7 6.42 -9.95 -32.23
N SER A 8 5.75 -8.80 -32.09
CA SER A 8 5.74 -8.03 -30.84
C SER A 8 4.88 -8.75 -29.81
N ALA A 9 5.46 -9.12 -28.67
CA ALA A 9 4.71 -9.69 -27.55
C ALA A 9 3.90 -8.56 -26.86
N PRO A 10 2.60 -8.75 -26.57
CA PRO A 10 1.85 -7.79 -25.78
C PRO A 10 2.36 -7.84 -24.33
N MET A 11 3.08 -6.80 -23.93
CA MET A 11 3.30 -6.49 -22.52
C MET A 11 1.93 -6.27 -21.87
N PRO A 12 1.64 -6.84 -20.69
CA PRO A 12 0.45 -6.46 -19.94
C PRO A 12 0.61 -5.00 -19.52
N ASP A 13 -0.22 -4.18 -20.14
CA ASP A 13 -0.46 -2.79 -19.84
C ASP A 13 -0.74 -2.65 -18.34
N CYS A 14 0.27 -2.24 -17.57
CA CYS A 14 0.13 -1.84 -16.18
C CYS A 14 -0.37 -0.38 -16.08
N GLY A 15 -1.28 0.03 -16.95
CA GLY A 15 -2.05 1.27 -16.86
C GLY A 15 -3.33 1.04 -16.07
N ALA A 16 -3.22 0.67 -14.80
CA ALA A 16 -4.37 0.72 -13.90
C ALA A 16 -4.74 2.19 -13.70
N VAL A 17 -5.85 2.56 -14.33
CA VAL A 17 -6.60 3.81 -14.24
C VAL A 17 -6.49 4.43 -12.84
N LEU A 18 -5.84 5.59 -12.78
CA LEU A 18 -5.94 6.53 -11.67
C LEU A 18 -7.37 7.09 -11.67
N LEU A 19 -8.31 6.36 -11.04
CA LEU A 19 -9.58 6.95 -10.65
C LEU A 19 -9.43 7.45 -9.21
N ALA A 20 -9.29 8.76 -9.09
CA ALA A 20 -9.37 9.47 -7.84
C ALA A 20 -10.80 9.37 -7.30
N ASP A 21 -10.97 8.70 -6.16
CA ASP A 21 -11.98 9.08 -5.17
C ASP A 21 -11.45 8.75 -3.77
N ALA A 22 -11.29 9.78 -2.95
CA ALA A 22 -10.60 9.76 -1.67
C ALA A 22 -11.49 9.23 -0.53
N ALA A 23 -12.27 8.19 -0.77
CA ALA A 23 -13.11 7.53 0.22
C ALA A 23 -12.75 6.04 0.24
N LEU A 24 -11.96 5.63 1.23
CA LEU A 24 -11.71 4.22 1.60
C LEU A 24 -11.68 3.28 0.38
N ALA A 25 -10.65 3.40 -0.48
CA ALA A 25 -10.41 2.38 -1.49
C ALA A 25 -10.47 1.02 -0.77
N PRO A 26 -11.43 0.14 -1.11
CA PRO A 26 -11.61 -1.10 -0.39
C PRO A 26 -10.29 -1.84 -0.47
N ILE A 27 -9.70 -2.12 0.70
CA ILE A 27 -8.47 -2.91 0.77
C ILE A 27 -8.69 -4.11 -0.15
N PRO A 28 -7.87 -4.28 -1.21
CA PRO A 28 -8.10 -5.27 -2.25
C PRO A 28 -8.42 -6.60 -1.58
N GLU A 29 -9.52 -7.28 -1.94
CA GLU A 29 -9.99 -8.43 -1.17
C GLU A 29 -8.88 -9.48 -1.00
N GLY A 30 -8.08 -9.72 -2.04
CA GLY A 30 -6.94 -10.65 -2.00
C GLY A 30 -5.78 -10.26 -1.06
N LEU A 31 -5.76 -9.04 -0.50
CA LEU A 31 -4.82 -8.65 0.55
C LEU A 31 -5.38 -8.86 1.95
N ARG A 32 -6.71 -8.95 2.13
CA ARG A 32 -7.34 -9.22 3.43
C ARG A 32 -7.14 -10.67 3.86
N ASP A 33 -7.10 -11.59 2.91
CA ASP A 33 -6.84 -13.02 3.16
C ASP A 33 -5.37 -13.32 3.45
N ARG A 34 -4.46 -12.37 3.20
CA ARG A 34 -3.03 -12.55 3.45
C ARG A 34 -2.66 -11.99 4.82
N PRO A 35 -2.01 -12.77 5.70
CA PRO A 35 -1.68 -12.32 7.06
C PRO A 35 -0.59 -11.24 7.07
N VAL A 36 0.25 -11.21 6.03
CA VAL A 36 1.40 -10.31 5.91
C VAL A 36 1.47 -9.66 4.54
N LEU A 37 2.02 -8.44 4.51
CA LEU A 37 2.22 -7.60 3.34
C LEU A 37 3.71 -7.30 3.17
N SER A 38 4.17 -7.21 1.93
CA SER A 38 5.43 -6.52 1.60
C SER A 38 5.27 -5.00 1.70
N LEU A 39 6.38 -4.25 1.75
CA LEU A 39 6.33 -2.78 1.71
C LEU A 39 5.58 -2.28 0.46
N LYS A 40 5.77 -2.93 -0.69
CA LYS A 40 5.07 -2.57 -1.93
C LYS A 40 3.55 -2.71 -1.79
N GLU A 41 3.09 -3.77 -1.13
CA GLU A 41 1.66 -4.01 -0.89
C GLU A 41 1.11 -3.06 0.17
N LEU A 42 1.85 -2.82 1.25
CA LEU A 42 1.50 -1.83 2.27
C LEU A 42 1.26 -0.45 1.61
N LEU A 43 2.17 -0.01 0.75
CA LEU A 43 2.09 1.25 0.02
C LEU A 43 0.91 1.32 -0.98
N ARG A 44 0.37 0.16 -1.41
CA ARG A 44 -0.83 0.11 -2.26
C ARG A 44 -2.12 0.19 -1.46
N VAL A 45 -2.13 -0.30 -0.21
CA VAL A 45 -3.33 -0.26 0.65
C VAL A 45 -3.45 1.04 1.42
N ILE A 46 -2.32 1.67 1.77
CA ILE A 46 -2.36 2.96 2.45
C ILE A 46 -2.58 4.09 1.42
N PRO A 47 -3.53 5.02 1.66
CA PRO A 47 -3.80 6.14 0.76
C PRO A 47 -2.79 7.28 0.98
N VAL A 48 -1.49 6.97 1.01
CA VAL A 48 -0.43 7.97 1.15
C VAL A 48 0.67 7.71 0.12
N GLY A 49 1.25 8.78 -0.42
CA GLY A 49 2.38 8.67 -1.33
C GLY A 49 3.61 8.06 -0.65
N ARG A 50 4.49 7.45 -1.44
CA ARG A 50 5.71 6.77 -0.96
C ARG A 50 6.57 7.63 -0.02
N SER A 51 6.85 8.87 -0.41
CA SER A 51 7.66 9.79 0.41
C SER A 51 7.02 10.06 1.78
N LYS A 52 5.68 10.24 1.81
CA LYS A 52 4.96 10.47 3.07
C LYS A 52 4.93 9.22 3.93
N ALA A 53 4.83 8.03 3.34
CA ALA A 53 4.94 6.77 4.08
C ALA A 53 6.29 6.65 4.79
N TYR A 54 7.41 6.97 4.11
CA TYR A 54 8.72 6.96 4.75
C TYR A 54 8.86 7.98 5.89
N MET A 55 8.22 9.15 5.78
CA MET A 55 8.15 10.09 6.91
C MET A 55 7.35 9.50 8.07
N LEU A 56 6.17 8.92 7.79
CA LEU A 56 5.33 8.31 8.82
C LEU A 56 6.02 7.13 9.52
N MET A 57 6.82 6.34 8.80
CA MET A 57 7.63 5.29 9.41
C MET A 57 8.64 5.81 10.44
N LYS A 58 9.06 7.08 10.34
CA LYS A 58 9.99 7.73 11.27
C LYS A 58 9.27 8.51 12.36
N GLU A 59 8.19 9.19 12.01
CA GLU A 59 7.51 10.17 12.87
C GLU A 59 6.33 9.57 13.63
N ASP A 60 5.59 8.63 13.03
CA ASP A 60 4.36 8.08 13.59
C ASP A 60 4.62 6.71 14.24
N PRO A 61 4.63 6.61 15.58
CA PRO A 61 4.88 5.36 16.27
C PRO A 61 3.75 4.33 16.08
N THR A 62 2.58 4.77 15.62
CA THR A 62 1.42 3.91 15.34
C THR A 62 1.43 3.37 13.90
N PHE A 63 2.35 3.85 13.06
CA PHE A 63 2.49 3.34 11.70
C PHE A 63 2.94 1.87 11.71
N PRO A 64 2.41 1.01 10.80
CA PRO A 64 2.74 -0.42 10.78
C PRO A 64 4.24 -0.67 10.73
N LYS A 65 4.74 -1.48 11.67
CA LYS A 65 6.18 -1.72 11.81
C LYS A 65 6.60 -2.88 10.94
N GLY A 66 7.67 -2.68 10.19
CA GLY A 66 8.25 -3.71 9.35
C GLY A 66 9.09 -4.67 10.19
N VAL A 67 8.73 -5.95 10.18
CA VAL A 67 9.50 -7.01 10.82
C VAL A 67 10.48 -7.58 9.77
N PRO A 68 11.80 -7.61 10.05
CA PRO A 68 12.78 -8.15 9.11
C PRO A 68 12.65 -9.66 8.97
N LEU A 69 12.85 -10.17 7.74
CA LEU A 69 12.88 -11.61 7.47
C LEU A 69 14.21 -12.27 7.86
N TYR A 70 15.30 -11.52 7.84
CA TYR A 70 16.65 -11.98 8.15
C TYR A 70 17.34 -10.99 9.08
N ASP A 71 18.42 -11.45 9.72
CA ASP A 71 19.26 -10.61 10.55
C ASP A 71 20.10 -9.68 9.67
N GLY A 72 19.67 -8.41 9.57
CA GLY A 72 20.38 -7.38 8.82
C GLY A 72 19.56 -6.10 8.62
N GLU A 73 20.24 -4.95 8.63
CA GLU A 73 19.59 -3.63 8.50
C GLU A 73 18.81 -3.48 7.18
N ASN A 74 19.35 -4.06 6.10
CA ASN A 74 18.77 -4.04 4.76
C ASN A 74 17.90 -5.27 4.46
N SER A 75 17.57 -6.09 5.46
CA SER A 75 16.69 -7.23 5.24
C SER A 75 15.34 -6.77 4.70
N PRO A 76 14.76 -7.48 3.71
CA PRO A 76 13.37 -7.32 3.36
C PRO A 76 12.50 -7.42 4.63
N LYS A 77 11.49 -6.56 4.69
CA LYS A 77 10.56 -6.47 5.82
C LYS A 77 9.16 -6.85 5.37
N PHE A 78 8.48 -7.60 6.22
CA PHE A 78 7.04 -7.81 6.10
C PHE A 78 6.31 -6.97 7.12
N TYR A 79 5.04 -6.70 6.83
CA TYR A 79 4.15 -5.87 7.64
C TYR A 79 2.90 -6.67 7.92
N TRP A 80 2.40 -6.61 9.15
CA TRP A 80 1.17 -7.30 9.48
C TRP A 80 -0.04 -6.61 8.85
N THR A 81 -0.88 -7.39 8.15
CA THR A 81 -2.08 -6.86 7.50
C THR A 81 -3.05 -6.25 8.52
N HIS A 82 -3.21 -6.90 9.68
CA HIS A 82 -4.11 -6.41 10.73
C HIS A 82 -3.62 -5.08 11.34
N GLU A 83 -2.31 -4.86 11.48
CA GLU A 83 -1.76 -3.57 11.92
C GLU A 83 -2.02 -2.47 10.89
N ALA A 84 -1.84 -2.78 9.60
CA ALA A 84 -2.17 -1.84 8.53
C ALA A 84 -3.65 -1.45 8.53
N ILE A 85 -4.55 -2.42 8.72
CA ILE A 85 -5.99 -2.18 8.86
C ILE A 85 -6.29 -1.32 10.08
N ALA A 86 -5.74 -1.66 11.25
CA ALA A 86 -5.96 -0.93 12.49
C ALA A 86 -5.49 0.53 12.37
N TRP A 87 -4.34 0.76 11.74
CA TRP A 87 -3.83 2.11 11.49
C TRP A 87 -4.74 2.92 10.54
N LEU A 88 -5.24 2.30 9.47
CA LEU A 88 -6.20 2.92 8.55
C LEU A 88 -7.51 3.28 9.26
N GLN A 89 -8.06 2.37 10.07
CA GLN A 89 -9.26 2.61 10.87
C GLN A 89 -9.04 3.72 11.89
N GLY A 90 -7.89 3.74 12.57
CA GLY A 90 -7.51 4.79 13.51
C GLY A 90 -7.43 6.18 12.86
N ARG A 91 -7.01 6.27 11.59
CA ARG A 91 -7.03 7.51 10.81
C ARG A 91 -8.44 7.92 10.38
N ALA A 92 -9.25 6.99 9.91
CA ALA A 92 -10.63 7.27 9.53
C ALA A 92 -11.43 7.84 10.71
N ALA A 93 -11.23 7.30 11.92
CA ALA A 93 -11.84 7.82 13.15
C ALA A 93 -11.42 9.27 13.48
N LYS A 94 -10.14 9.61 13.27
CA LYS A 94 -9.62 10.98 13.48
C LYS A 94 -10.18 11.99 12.47
N ILE A 95 -10.36 11.56 11.22
CA ILE A 95 -10.94 12.41 10.16
C ILE A 95 -12.45 12.61 10.40
N GLY A 96 -13.17 11.56 10.83
CA GLY A 96 -14.59 11.63 11.16
C GLY A 96 -14.89 12.49 12.40
N ALA A 97 -14.02 12.46 13.41
CA ALA A 97 -14.19 13.26 14.64
C ALA A 97 -14.07 14.77 14.40
N SER A 98 -13.40 15.20 13.32
CA SER A 98 -13.25 16.62 13.00
C SER A 98 -14.46 17.23 12.25
N LYS A 99 -15.44 16.41 11.83
CA LYS A 99 -16.68 16.86 11.14
C LYS A 99 -17.89 16.75 12.08
N GLY A 100 -17.73 17.24 13.30
CA GLY A 100 -18.73 17.24 14.36
C GLY A 100 -18.38 18.22 15.46
N GLY A 101 -17.91 19.42 15.09
CA GLY A 101 -17.78 20.55 16.00
C GLY A 101 -18.97 21.49 15.80
N LEU A 102 -19.73 21.66 16.89
CA LEU A 102 -20.89 22.53 17.12
C LEU A 102 -20.91 23.86 16.31
#